data_AF-A0A0F9X0W9-F1
#
_entry.id   AF-A0A0F9X0W9-F1
#
_cell.length_a   1.000
_cell.length_b   1.000
_cell.length_c   1.000
_cell.angle_alpha   90.00
_cell.angle_beta   90.00
_cell.angle_gamma   90.00
#
_symmetry.space_group_name_H-M   'P 1'
#
loop_
_entity.id
_entity.type
_entity.pdbx_description
1 polymer ?
#
loop_
_entity_poly.entity_id
_entity_poly.type
_entity_poly.pdbx_seq_one_letter_code
_entity_poly.pdbx_strand_id
1 'polypeptide(L)'
;MSLIPIAVAVLVAYSIINYAVNLRYHVNEAKRSGLPYVVTPCSPFWLPWQVSHKLWVPIIKLFPKSWWDGWLEIMIPNFAYRTRHDWFAKLGESFLVVSPNRLVMMTDNAETIRTITLKREQFPKWTAVYNILRMFGENVLTTEGSVWRMHRKVTSASFNERNAALVFREAIAQTQGMLRMWTGPTGTRTEPLKSLQHDTMKLALNIISYVGFGMRLLWPGEAHPAGTDPKIVKYGSHKPSDGHQLSFTDTMEILLHYLLLLLIIPRWILRLIPSKKVKQAVLSYDEYVTYMNELLDEKIEEARKGEHAEGMDLMGQLAKSCFGTDNKDATLTREEIIGNAFIMFVAGHETTANAIHFTIIYLATHPEAQRRMQKDIDDILGNQDPKDWDYDSLVNPMTASMIGAAMYETLRLVPAVSEIPKKISPDADESFVMDGTRYVIPKDTGISLVTVSTHVNPRYWPTRPSKITPGKSNILDYDPSRWFLTKEKQDGQGSESVAGADSEDFGGFQGSDINAQLFKPERGSYIPFSDGARSCLGRRIAVVEIIAALAVIFRSYSIELAVDEWATPEQVDKMSRDERAEVYKKAQDKSLWTVGQASTRLTLNLHDGMHVPVRIAKRGEEKFVDWVDKE
;
A
#
# COMPACT_ATOMS: atom_id res chain seq x y z
N MET A 1 34.19 -43.50 -22.94
CA MET A 1 33.88 -42.09 -22.62
C MET A 1 32.60 -42.06 -21.80
N SER A 2 32.60 -41.43 -20.63
CA SER A 2 31.40 -41.34 -19.79
C SER A 2 30.30 -40.56 -20.54
N LEU A 3 29.07 -41.07 -20.53
CA LEU A 3 27.91 -40.41 -21.15
C LEU A 3 27.53 -39.11 -20.43
N ILE A 4 27.98 -38.92 -19.19
CA ILE A 4 27.65 -37.76 -18.34
C ILE A 4 28.24 -36.45 -18.91
N PRO A 5 29.55 -36.35 -19.23
CA PRO A 5 30.11 -35.16 -19.89
C PRO A 5 29.41 -34.80 -21.21
N ILE A 6 29.02 -35.79 -22.02
CA ILE A 6 28.32 -35.56 -23.29
C ILE A 6 26.92 -35.02 -23.02
N ALA A 7 26.18 -35.62 -22.08
CA ALA A 7 24.84 -35.15 -21.71
C ALA A 7 24.88 -33.73 -21.14
N VAL A 8 25.86 -33.40 -20.29
CA VAL A 8 26.06 -32.05 -19.75
C VAL A 8 26.39 -31.07 -20.88
N ALA A 9 27.30 -31.42 -21.80
CA ALA A 9 27.65 -30.57 -22.93
C ALA A 9 26.45 -30.30 -23.85
N VAL A 10 25.64 -31.34 -24.14
CA VAL A 10 24.40 -31.22 -24.93
C VAL A 10 23.40 -30.31 -24.22
N LEU A 11 23.21 -30.46 -22.91
CA LEU A 11 22.29 -29.62 -22.13
C LEU A 11 22.73 -28.15 -22.09
N VAL A 12 24.03 -27.89 -21.95
CA VAL A 12 24.60 -26.54 -21.98
C VAL A 12 24.42 -25.93 -23.37
N ALA A 13 24.77 -26.65 -24.43
CA ALA A 13 24.60 -26.19 -25.80
C ALA A 13 23.13 -25.90 -26.12
N TYR A 14 22.23 -26.80 -25.75
CA TYR A 14 20.78 -26.61 -25.90
C TYR A 14 20.28 -25.38 -25.15
N SER A 15 20.77 -25.15 -23.92
CA SER A 15 20.39 -23.98 -23.11
C SER A 15 20.86 -22.66 -23.76
N ILE A 16 22.10 -22.62 -24.27
CA ILE A 16 22.67 -21.45 -24.96
C ILE A 16 21.91 -21.18 -26.27
N ILE A 17 21.62 -22.21 -27.05
CA ILE A 17 20.88 -22.07 -28.31
C ILE A 17 19.48 -21.54 -28.03
N ASN A 18 18.74 -22.13 -27.09
CA ASN A 18 17.40 -21.64 -26.74
C ASN A 18 17.42 -20.22 -26.21
N TYR A 19 18.40 -19.87 -25.38
CA TYR A 19 18.59 -18.51 -24.90
C TYR A 19 18.74 -17.53 -26.07
N ALA A 20 19.64 -17.83 -27.02
CA ALA A 20 19.90 -16.97 -28.16
C ALA A 20 18.70 -16.87 -29.11
N VAL A 21 18.02 -18.00 -29.38
CA VAL A 21 16.82 -18.06 -30.24
C VAL A 21 15.69 -17.25 -29.63
N ASN A 22 15.38 -17.46 -28.35
CA ASN A 22 14.28 -16.75 -27.69
C ASN A 22 14.57 -15.25 -27.53
N LEU A 23 15.81 -14.90 -27.20
CA LEU A 23 16.20 -13.49 -27.12
C LEU A 23 16.07 -12.81 -28.49
N ARG A 24 16.52 -13.46 -29.56
CA ARG A 24 16.38 -12.93 -30.92
C ARG A 24 14.90 -12.77 -31.31
N TYR A 25 14.06 -13.74 -30.96
CA TYR A 25 12.62 -13.66 -31.17
C TYR A 25 12.03 -12.44 -30.44
N HIS A 26 12.25 -12.30 -29.13
CA HIS A 26 11.71 -11.16 -28.37
C HIS A 26 12.27 -9.80 -28.81
N VAL A 27 13.53 -9.73 -29.25
CA VAL A 27 14.08 -8.49 -29.84
C VAL A 27 13.39 -8.13 -31.15
N ASN A 28 13.05 -9.11 -31.99
CA ASN A 28 12.30 -8.85 -33.22
C ASN A 28 10.87 -8.38 -32.91
N GLU A 29 10.22 -8.99 -31.91
CA GLU A 29 8.90 -8.57 -31.44
C GLU A 29 8.92 -7.16 -30.84
N ALA A 30 9.95 -6.81 -30.07
CA ALA A 30 10.14 -5.46 -29.56
C ALA A 30 10.32 -4.44 -30.69
N LYS A 31 11.10 -4.75 -31.73
CA LYS A 31 11.22 -3.88 -32.92
C LYS A 31 9.90 -3.72 -33.65
N ARG A 32 9.10 -4.80 -33.76
CA ARG A 32 7.78 -4.79 -34.40
C ARG A 32 6.78 -3.91 -33.66
N SER A 33 6.91 -3.78 -32.33
CA SER A 33 6.04 -2.94 -31.50
C SER A 33 6.13 -1.44 -31.81
N GLY A 34 7.28 -0.98 -32.29
CA GLY A 34 7.61 0.44 -32.44
C GLY A 34 7.97 1.15 -31.13
N LEU A 35 7.90 0.46 -29.98
CA LEU A 35 8.29 1.02 -28.69
C LEU A 35 9.82 0.99 -28.49
N PRO A 36 10.39 1.97 -27.77
CA PRO A 36 11.73 1.89 -27.23
C PRO A 36 11.88 0.62 -26.37
N TYR A 37 13.08 0.04 -26.34
CA TYR A 37 13.31 -1.17 -25.55
C TYR A 37 14.71 -1.27 -24.98
N VAL A 38 14.82 -1.99 -23.87
CA VAL A 38 16.08 -2.34 -23.19
C VAL A 38 16.21 -3.86 -23.15
N VAL A 39 17.39 -4.37 -23.46
CA VAL A 39 17.67 -5.81 -23.41
C VAL A 39 18.33 -6.16 -22.08
N THR A 40 17.76 -7.14 -21.38
CA THR A 40 18.26 -7.63 -20.09
C THR A 40 18.64 -9.11 -20.18
N PRO A 41 19.59 -9.60 -19.36
CA PRO A 41 20.03 -10.99 -19.42
C PRO A 41 18.94 -11.99 -19.01
N CYS A 42 18.02 -11.56 -18.16
CA CYS A 42 16.81 -12.28 -17.75
C CYS A 42 15.73 -11.26 -17.36
N SER A 43 14.48 -11.70 -17.19
CA SER A 43 13.42 -10.80 -16.73
C SER A 43 13.74 -10.25 -15.33
N PRO A 44 13.52 -8.94 -15.07
CA PRO A 44 13.69 -8.38 -13.73
C PRO A 44 12.78 -9.06 -12.71
N PHE A 45 11.62 -9.57 -13.12
CA PHE A 45 10.65 -10.26 -12.27
C PHE A 45 10.97 -11.75 -12.03
N TRP A 46 12.14 -12.22 -12.46
CA TRP A 46 12.55 -13.61 -12.25
C TRP A 46 13.00 -13.83 -10.80
N LEU A 47 12.30 -14.72 -10.08
CA LEU A 47 12.49 -14.93 -8.64
C LEU A 47 13.95 -15.24 -8.22
N PRO A 48 14.71 -16.11 -8.92
CA PRO A 48 16.12 -16.32 -8.59
C PRO A 48 16.95 -15.04 -8.60
N TRP A 49 16.71 -14.14 -9.56
CA TRP A 49 17.38 -12.85 -9.60
C TRP A 49 16.94 -11.96 -8.43
N GLN A 50 15.63 -11.83 -8.20
CA GLN A 50 15.07 -11.03 -7.10
C GLN A 50 15.70 -11.39 -5.74
N VAL A 51 15.92 -12.67 -5.47
CA VAL A 51 16.50 -13.15 -4.20
C VAL A 51 18.03 -13.05 -4.17
N SER A 52 18.72 -13.21 -5.31
CA SER A 52 20.20 -13.31 -5.34
C SER A 52 20.93 -12.07 -5.86
N HIS A 53 20.23 -11.03 -6.34
CA HIS A 53 20.84 -9.85 -6.98
C HIS A 53 21.93 -9.18 -6.11
N LYS A 54 21.78 -9.14 -4.78
CA LYS A 54 22.78 -8.55 -3.88
C LYS A 54 24.17 -9.23 -3.97
N LEU A 55 24.21 -10.51 -4.37
CA LEU A 55 25.45 -11.24 -4.63
C LEU A 55 26.04 -10.89 -6.01
N TRP A 56 25.18 -10.81 -7.03
CA TRP A 56 25.61 -10.65 -8.42
C TRP A 56 25.95 -9.21 -8.82
N VAL A 57 25.21 -8.22 -8.31
CA VAL A 57 25.39 -6.81 -8.67
C VAL A 57 26.82 -6.32 -8.43
N PRO A 58 27.47 -6.58 -7.27
CA PRO A 58 28.87 -6.19 -7.06
C PRO A 58 29.82 -6.84 -8.07
N ILE A 59 29.60 -8.13 -8.40
CA ILE A 59 30.42 -8.88 -9.36
C ILE A 59 30.27 -8.29 -10.77
N ILE A 60 29.04 -7.99 -11.20
CA ILE A 60 28.76 -7.39 -12.51
C ILE A 60 29.43 -6.01 -12.63
N LYS A 61 29.43 -5.22 -11.55
CA LYS A 61 30.05 -3.89 -11.52
C LYS A 61 31.59 -3.92 -11.59
N LEU A 62 32.24 -5.08 -11.49
CA LEU A 62 33.68 -5.24 -11.75
C LEU A 62 34.03 -5.17 -13.24
N PHE A 63 33.07 -5.42 -14.13
CA PHE A 63 33.25 -5.35 -15.58
C PHE A 63 33.12 -3.91 -16.10
N PRO A 64 33.61 -3.60 -17.32
CA PRO A 64 33.51 -2.27 -17.91
C PRO A 64 32.08 -1.73 -17.87
N LYS A 65 31.92 -0.47 -17.48
CA LYS A 65 30.61 0.18 -17.30
C LYS A 65 29.70 0.05 -18.52
N SER A 66 30.26 0.11 -19.73
CA SER A 66 29.52 -0.05 -20.99
C SER A 66 28.80 -1.39 -21.13
N TRP A 67 29.16 -2.42 -20.36
CA TRP A 67 28.54 -3.74 -20.42
C TRP A 67 27.25 -3.85 -19.62
N TRP A 68 27.05 -2.99 -18.60
CA TRP A 68 25.96 -3.14 -17.65
C TRP A 68 25.15 -1.87 -17.41
N ASP A 69 25.68 -0.67 -17.67
CA ASP A 69 25.02 0.61 -17.37
C ASP A 69 23.67 0.76 -18.07
N GLY A 70 23.52 0.19 -19.27
CA GLY A 70 22.29 0.28 -20.05
C GLY A 70 21.11 -0.54 -19.53
N TRP A 71 21.31 -1.50 -18.61
CA TRP A 71 20.26 -2.44 -18.21
C TRP A 71 20.26 -2.83 -16.73
N LEU A 72 21.40 -2.73 -16.03
CA LEU A 72 21.54 -3.27 -14.68
C LEU A 72 20.63 -2.58 -13.67
N GLU A 73 20.42 -1.27 -13.80
CA GLU A 73 19.60 -0.53 -12.85
C GLU A 73 18.14 -1.00 -12.88
N ILE A 74 17.57 -1.25 -14.07
CA ILE A 74 16.21 -1.80 -14.26
C ILE A 74 16.08 -3.20 -13.65
N MET A 75 17.19 -3.95 -13.62
CA MET A 75 17.22 -5.27 -12.98
C MET A 75 17.22 -5.20 -11.46
N ILE A 76 17.61 -4.10 -10.83
CA ILE A 76 17.64 -4.02 -9.37
C ILE A 76 16.20 -3.93 -8.85
N PRO A 77 15.78 -4.78 -7.89
CA PRO A 77 14.43 -4.70 -7.33
C PRO A 77 14.10 -3.29 -6.83
N ASN A 78 12.86 -2.85 -7.04
CA ASN A 78 12.37 -1.51 -6.70
C ASN A 78 13.07 -0.37 -7.47
N PHE A 79 13.63 -0.63 -8.65
CA PHE A 79 14.27 0.42 -9.46
C PHE A 79 13.32 1.60 -9.71
N ALA A 80 12.02 1.34 -9.93
CA ALA A 80 11.02 2.39 -10.17
C ALA A 80 10.89 3.38 -9.01
N TYR A 81 10.92 2.90 -7.75
CA TYR A 81 10.90 3.78 -6.59
C TYR A 81 12.23 4.52 -6.41
N ARG A 82 13.37 3.83 -6.65
CA ARG A 82 14.71 4.42 -6.51
C ARG A 82 15.02 5.49 -7.55
N THR A 83 14.55 5.29 -8.77
CA THR A 83 14.88 6.13 -9.93
C THR A 83 13.72 7.03 -10.35
N ARG A 84 12.53 6.84 -9.77
CA ARG A 84 11.36 7.69 -10.00
C ARG A 84 11.04 7.77 -11.50
N HIS A 85 11.03 8.96 -12.08
CA HIS A 85 10.73 9.19 -13.48
C HIS A 85 11.99 9.14 -14.38
N ASP A 86 13.20 9.03 -13.83
CA ASP A 86 14.45 9.22 -14.59
C ASP A 86 14.62 8.27 -15.79
N TRP A 87 14.17 7.02 -15.67
CA TRP A 87 14.25 6.06 -16.78
C TRP A 87 13.19 6.29 -17.86
N PHE A 88 11.99 6.71 -17.46
CA PHE A 88 10.93 7.09 -18.39
C PHE A 88 11.30 8.36 -19.17
N ALA A 89 11.94 9.33 -18.52
CA ALA A 89 12.50 10.50 -19.21
C ALA A 89 13.58 10.15 -20.24
N LYS A 90 14.34 9.06 -20.02
CA LYS A 90 15.43 8.61 -20.92
C LYS A 90 14.95 7.74 -22.07
N LEU A 91 14.07 6.78 -21.79
CA LEU A 91 13.64 5.76 -22.74
C LEU A 91 12.30 6.08 -23.40
N GLY A 92 11.50 6.98 -22.82
CA GLY A 92 10.12 7.23 -23.19
C GLY A 92 9.14 6.77 -22.10
N GLU A 93 7.95 7.38 -22.07
CA GLU A 93 6.91 7.11 -21.06
C GLU A 93 6.29 5.70 -21.18
N SER A 94 6.61 4.97 -22.26
CA SER A 94 6.35 3.55 -22.43
C SER A 94 7.51 2.87 -23.15
N PHE A 95 8.05 1.79 -22.59
CA PHE A 95 9.14 1.02 -23.19
C PHE A 95 9.06 -0.47 -22.84
N LEU A 96 9.74 -1.32 -23.62
CA LEU A 96 9.81 -2.76 -23.40
C LEU A 96 11.10 -3.17 -22.69
N VAL A 97 10.99 -3.99 -21.65
CA VAL A 97 12.07 -4.77 -21.08
C VAL A 97 12.08 -6.14 -21.76
N VAL A 98 13.15 -6.41 -22.50
CA VAL A 98 13.29 -7.58 -23.37
C VAL A 98 14.28 -8.54 -22.76
N SER A 99 13.83 -9.75 -22.44
CA SER A 99 14.69 -10.83 -21.96
C SER A 99 14.41 -12.12 -22.73
N PRO A 100 15.31 -13.11 -22.69
CA PRO A 100 15.08 -14.39 -23.39
C PRO A 100 13.86 -15.15 -22.90
N ASN A 101 13.38 -14.88 -21.69
CA ASN A 101 12.24 -15.57 -21.10
C ASN A 101 10.93 -14.79 -21.17
N ARG A 102 10.93 -13.47 -21.46
CA ARG A 102 9.71 -12.65 -21.45
C ARG A 102 9.88 -11.28 -22.09
N LEU A 103 8.77 -10.71 -22.57
CA LEU A 103 8.60 -9.29 -22.82
C LEU A 103 7.78 -8.65 -21.69
N VAL A 104 8.24 -7.51 -21.17
CA VAL A 104 7.44 -6.70 -20.23
C VAL A 104 7.41 -5.25 -20.69
N MET A 105 6.22 -4.72 -20.94
CA MET A 105 6.03 -3.29 -21.15
C MET A 105 5.96 -2.56 -19.82
N MET A 106 6.70 -1.47 -19.67
CA MET A 106 6.62 -0.56 -18.52
C MET A 106 6.07 0.77 -19.00
N THR A 107 5.09 1.33 -18.29
CA THR A 107 4.48 2.61 -18.65
C THR A 107 4.25 3.49 -17.43
N ASP A 108 4.55 4.78 -17.59
CA ASP A 108 4.13 5.86 -16.70
C ASP A 108 3.28 6.93 -17.43
N ASN A 109 2.97 6.71 -18.71
CA ASN A 109 2.05 7.53 -19.49
C ASN A 109 0.59 7.39 -19.01
N ALA A 110 -0.06 8.53 -18.73
CA ALA A 110 -1.39 8.57 -18.12
C ALA A 110 -2.49 8.05 -19.06
N GLU A 111 -2.46 8.41 -20.35
CA GLU A 111 -3.41 7.94 -21.37
C GLU A 111 -3.36 6.41 -21.53
N THR A 112 -2.15 5.86 -21.57
CA THR A 112 -1.90 4.42 -21.70
C THR A 112 -2.41 3.67 -20.47
N ILE A 113 -2.09 4.16 -19.27
CA ILE A 113 -2.60 3.61 -18.00
C ILE A 113 -4.13 3.61 -17.98
N ARG A 114 -4.76 4.73 -18.34
CA ARG A 114 -6.23 4.85 -18.44
C ARG A 114 -6.81 3.83 -19.41
N THR A 115 -6.24 3.72 -20.61
CA THR A 115 -6.70 2.76 -21.63
C THR A 115 -6.65 1.32 -21.13
N ILE A 116 -5.53 0.93 -20.52
CA ILE A 116 -5.31 -0.43 -20.01
C ILE A 116 -6.27 -0.77 -18.87
N THR A 117 -6.47 0.17 -17.94
CA THR A 117 -7.35 -0.05 -16.78
C THR A 117 -8.83 -0.12 -17.16
N LEU A 118 -9.25 0.60 -18.19
CA LEU A 118 -10.62 0.57 -18.71
C LEU A 118 -10.93 -0.70 -19.52
N LYS A 119 -9.99 -1.19 -20.34
CA LYS A 119 -10.21 -2.34 -21.22
C LYS A 119 -9.81 -3.67 -20.56
N ARG A 120 -10.39 -3.98 -19.40
CA ARG A 120 -9.96 -5.11 -18.54
C ARG A 120 -9.98 -6.50 -19.19
N GLU A 121 -10.86 -6.73 -20.16
CA GLU A 121 -10.92 -8.00 -20.89
C GLU A 121 -9.75 -8.15 -21.88
N GLN A 122 -9.28 -7.03 -22.46
CA GLN A 122 -8.09 -7.01 -23.32
C GLN A 122 -6.79 -7.04 -22.51
N PHE A 123 -6.80 -6.38 -21.35
CA PHE A 123 -5.65 -6.29 -20.44
C PHE A 123 -5.98 -6.90 -19.08
N PRO A 124 -6.17 -8.23 -19.00
CA PRO A 124 -6.49 -8.89 -17.74
C PRO A 124 -5.36 -8.72 -16.72
N LYS A 125 -5.69 -8.89 -15.45
CA LYS A 125 -4.70 -8.92 -14.39
C LYS A 125 -3.80 -10.13 -14.59
N TRP A 126 -2.52 -9.96 -14.27
CA TRP A 126 -1.59 -11.07 -14.29
C TRP A 126 -1.70 -11.89 -13.00
N THR A 127 -2.73 -12.73 -12.87
CA THR A 127 -3.02 -13.47 -11.64
C THR A 127 -1.88 -14.35 -11.13
N ALA A 128 -1.03 -14.88 -12.02
CA ALA A 128 0.10 -15.73 -11.65
C ALA A 128 1.07 -15.10 -10.64
N VAL A 129 1.24 -13.77 -10.66
CA VAL A 129 2.11 -13.07 -9.70
C VAL A 129 1.51 -13.01 -8.28
N TYR A 130 0.20 -13.25 -8.17
CA TYR A 130 -0.55 -13.26 -6.90
C TYR A 130 -0.83 -14.68 -6.38
N ASN A 131 -0.36 -15.73 -7.07
CA ASN A 131 -0.63 -17.11 -6.68
C ASN A 131 -0.19 -17.44 -5.25
N ILE A 132 0.87 -16.80 -4.76
CA ILE A 132 1.34 -16.98 -3.39
C ILE A 132 0.27 -16.60 -2.35
N LEU A 133 -0.62 -15.66 -2.66
CA LEU A 133 -1.69 -15.17 -1.78
C LEU A 133 -2.94 -16.07 -1.77
N ARG A 134 -2.89 -17.25 -2.42
CA ARG A 134 -3.98 -18.24 -2.44
C ARG A 134 -3.92 -19.24 -1.29
N MET A 135 -3.09 -19.01 -0.27
CA MET A 135 -2.79 -20.03 0.75
C MET A 135 -4.02 -20.56 1.51
N PHE A 136 -5.09 -19.75 1.62
CA PHE A 136 -6.35 -20.16 2.24
C PHE A 136 -7.51 -20.36 1.26
N GLY A 137 -7.29 -20.17 -0.05
CA GLY A 137 -8.34 -20.23 -1.07
C GLY A 137 -8.21 -19.14 -2.12
N GLU A 138 -8.95 -19.30 -3.22
CA GLU A 138 -9.11 -18.25 -4.22
C GLU A 138 -9.86 -17.05 -3.64
N ASN A 139 -9.50 -15.85 -4.08
CA ASN A 139 -10.07 -14.62 -3.57
C ASN A 139 -10.17 -13.54 -4.64
N VAL A 140 -10.79 -12.42 -4.28
CA VAL A 140 -11.04 -11.28 -5.20
C VAL A 140 -9.76 -10.72 -5.84
N LEU A 141 -8.59 -10.91 -5.22
CA LEU A 141 -7.32 -10.45 -5.77
C LEU A 141 -6.71 -11.45 -6.76
N THR A 142 -6.88 -12.75 -6.51
CA THR A 142 -6.17 -13.85 -7.20
C THR A 142 -6.93 -14.41 -8.39
N THR A 143 -8.20 -14.09 -8.54
CA THR A 143 -9.09 -14.57 -9.61
C THR A 143 -9.20 -13.58 -10.77
N GLU A 144 -9.71 -14.04 -11.93
CA GLU A 144 -9.96 -13.24 -13.14
C GLU A 144 -11.27 -13.67 -13.84
N GLY A 145 -11.79 -12.82 -14.73
CA GLY A 145 -12.98 -13.15 -15.53
C GLY A 145 -14.25 -13.28 -14.70
N SER A 146 -15.11 -14.24 -15.05
CA SER A 146 -16.39 -14.48 -14.35
C SER A 146 -16.22 -14.83 -12.87
N VAL A 147 -15.21 -15.64 -12.54
CA VAL A 147 -14.89 -16.02 -11.15
C VAL A 147 -14.55 -14.78 -10.33
N TRP A 148 -13.75 -13.86 -10.88
CA TRP A 148 -13.49 -12.59 -10.21
C TRP A 148 -14.75 -11.75 -10.01
N ARG A 149 -15.62 -11.65 -11.02
CA ARG A 149 -16.88 -10.89 -10.89
C ARG A 149 -17.73 -11.42 -9.74
N MET A 150 -17.78 -12.74 -9.56
CA MET A 150 -18.44 -13.37 -8.41
C MET A 150 -17.82 -12.93 -7.08
N HIS A 151 -16.51 -13.11 -6.88
CA HIS A 151 -15.85 -12.67 -5.64
C HIS A 151 -16.01 -11.16 -5.40
N ARG A 152 -15.89 -10.35 -6.45
CA ARG A 152 -16.03 -8.89 -6.37
C ARG A 152 -17.43 -8.50 -5.93
N LYS A 153 -18.47 -9.10 -6.50
CA LYS A 153 -19.88 -8.84 -6.15
C LYS A 153 -20.18 -9.15 -4.70
N VAL A 154 -19.67 -10.28 -4.18
CA VAL A 154 -19.91 -10.66 -2.78
C VAL A 154 -19.14 -9.74 -1.83
N THR A 155 -17.87 -9.47 -2.13
CA THR A 155 -17.01 -8.68 -1.22
C THR A 155 -17.36 -7.20 -1.22
N SER A 156 -17.87 -6.64 -2.32
CA SER A 156 -18.09 -5.19 -2.45
C SER A 156 -19.28 -4.66 -1.66
N ALA A 157 -20.27 -5.50 -1.33
CA ALA A 157 -21.47 -5.08 -0.61
C ALA A 157 -21.17 -4.48 0.79
N SER A 158 -20.01 -4.80 1.37
CA SER A 158 -19.53 -4.23 2.63
C SER A 158 -18.92 -2.83 2.46
N PHE A 159 -18.56 -2.41 1.26
CA PHE A 159 -17.78 -1.19 1.03
C PHE A 159 -18.67 -0.01 0.62
N ASN A 160 -19.48 0.46 1.56
CA ASN A 160 -20.45 1.54 1.39
C ASN A 160 -20.28 2.67 2.44
N GLU A 161 -20.97 3.80 2.25
CA GLU A 161 -20.83 4.99 3.12
C GLU A 161 -21.26 4.75 4.57
N ARG A 162 -22.29 3.93 4.83
CA ARG A 162 -22.70 3.56 6.19
C ARG A 162 -21.55 2.89 6.94
N ASN A 163 -20.82 2.01 6.25
CA ASN A 163 -19.68 1.31 6.83
C ASN A 163 -18.44 2.21 6.92
N ALA A 164 -18.27 3.19 6.04
CA ALA A 164 -17.25 4.21 6.18
C ALA A 164 -17.46 5.08 7.44
N ALA A 165 -18.71 5.41 7.81
CA ALA A 165 -19.01 6.10 9.06
C ALA A 165 -18.64 5.29 10.32
N LEU A 166 -18.75 3.95 10.25
CA LEU A 166 -18.28 3.05 11.30
C LEU A 166 -16.75 3.06 11.42
N VAL A 167 -16.05 3.02 10.28
CA VAL A 167 -14.59 3.17 10.24
C VAL A 167 -14.17 4.49 10.86
N PHE A 168 -14.84 5.59 10.52
CA PHE A 168 -14.50 6.90 11.06
C PHE A 168 -14.52 6.91 12.60
N ARG A 169 -15.59 6.39 13.21
CA ARG A 169 -15.73 6.30 14.67
C ARG A 169 -14.69 5.39 15.30
N GLU A 170 -14.44 4.21 14.71
CA GLU A 170 -13.46 3.29 15.26
C GLU A 170 -12.02 3.81 15.09
N ALA A 171 -11.71 4.45 13.97
CA ALA A 171 -10.41 5.08 13.73
C ALA A 171 -10.12 6.15 14.78
N ILE A 172 -11.12 6.95 15.16
CA ILE A 172 -10.99 7.93 16.25
C ILE A 172 -10.66 7.21 17.57
N ALA A 173 -11.47 6.21 17.95
CA ALA A 173 -11.33 5.51 19.21
C ALA A 173 -9.98 4.78 19.34
N GLN A 174 -9.56 4.06 18.30
CA GLN A 174 -8.31 3.33 18.27
C GLN A 174 -7.10 4.26 18.20
N THR A 175 -7.20 5.40 17.50
CA THR A 175 -6.12 6.40 17.50
C THR A 175 -5.95 7.04 18.88
N GLN A 176 -7.04 7.31 19.61
CA GLN A 176 -6.96 7.76 21.00
C GLN A 176 -6.29 6.72 21.91
N GLY A 177 -6.54 5.43 21.69
CA GLY A 177 -5.84 4.33 22.38
C GLY A 177 -4.34 4.31 22.09
N MET A 178 -3.97 4.44 20.82
CA MET A 178 -2.56 4.56 20.41
C MET A 178 -1.88 5.78 21.04
N LEU A 179 -2.54 6.93 21.10
CA LEU A 179 -2.02 8.13 21.75
C LEU A 179 -1.77 7.89 23.25
N ARG A 180 -2.69 7.24 23.97
CA ARG A 180 -2.48 6.86 25.38
C ARG A 180 -1.25 5.97 25.55
N MET A 181 -1.04 5.02 24.63
CA MET A 181 0.16 4.17 24.63
C MET A 181 1.44 4.99 24.39
N TRP A 182 1.42 5.93 23.44
CA TRP A 182 2.56 6.80 23.15
C TRP A 182 2.92 7.70 24.32
N THR A 183 1.93 8.36 24.92
CA THR A 183 2.14 9.35 25.98
C THR A 183 2.24 8.76 27.39
N GLY A 184 1.83 7.51 27.57
CA GLY A 184 1.75 6.86 28.88
C GLY A 184 0.75 7.54 29.85
N PRO A 185 0.75 7.12 31.13
CA PRO A 185 -0.19 7.61 32.14
C PRO A 185 -0.05 9.10 32.47
N THR A 186 1.14 9.68 32.27
CA THR A 186 1.44 11.09 32.54
C THR A 186 1.02 12.03 31.41
N GLY A 187 0.57 11.49 30.28
CA GLY A 187 0.21 12.29 29.10
C GLY A 187 1.40 12.95 28.40
N THR A 188 2.63 12.56 28.75
CA THR A 188 3.88 13.13 28.23
C THR A 188 4.92 12.04 28.03
N ARG A 189 5.69 12.11 26.95
CA ARG A 189 6.76 11.16 26.64
C ARG A 189 8.05 11.89 26.35
N THR A 190 9.10 11.58 27.12
CA THR A 190 10.44 12.15 26.93
C THR A 190 11.32 11.31 26.01
N GLU A 191 10.97 10.06 25.73
CA GLU A 191 11.78 9.17 24.88
C GLU A 191 11.29 9.16 23.43
N PRO A 192 12.18 9.07 22.43
CA PRO A 192 11.76 8.91 21.04
C PRO A 192 10.92 7.64 20.82
N LEU A 193 9.91 7.76 19.97
CA LEU A 193 9.15 6.66 19.40
C LEU A 193 9.94 6.08 18.23
N LYS A 194 10.35 4.81 18.36
CA LYS A 194 11.01 4.02 17.30
C LYS A 194 10.07 3.00 16.66
N SER A 195 8.87 2.85 17.22
CA SER A 195 7.86 1.85 16.86
C SER A 195 6.78 2.38 15.91
N LEU A 196 6.90 3.61 15.38
CA LEU A 196 5.83 4.28 14.64
C LEU A 196 5.18 3.40 13.54
N GLN A 197 6.00 2.68 12.76
CA GLN A 197 5.52 1.72 11.75
C GLN A 197 4.70 0.58 12.37
N HIS A 198 5.19 -0.02 13.45
CA HIS A 198 4.50 -1.12 14.14
C HIS A 198 3.20 -0.65 14.81
N ASP A 199 3.22 0.56 15.38
CA ASP A 199 2.06 1.12 16.08
C ASP A 199 0.94 1.48 15.11
N THR A 200 1.27 2.07 13.97
CA THR A 200 0.30 2.37 12.88
C THR A 200 -0.22 1.10 12.20
N MET A 201 0.59 0.05 12.10
CA MET A 201 0.13 -1.29 11.72
C MET A 201 -0.91 -1.80 12.72
N LYS A 202 -0.61 -1.82 14.02
CA LYS A 202 -1.55 -2.26 15.05
C LYS A 202 -2.86 -1.46 15.04
N LEU A 203 -2.78 -0.15 14.80
CA LEU A 203 -3.95 0.72 14.62
C LEU A 203 -4.84 0.22 13.48
N ALA A 204 -4.30 0.06 12.28
CA ALA A 204 -5.06 -0.40 11.12
C ALA A 204 -5.63 -1.82 11.33
N LEU A 205 -4.88 -2.70 12.01
CA LEU A 205 -5.32 -4.06 12.30
C LEU A 205 -6.52 -4.06 13.24
N ASN A 206 -6.48 -3.25 14.30
CA ASN A 206 -7.58 -3.13 15.24
C ASN A 206 -8.86 -2.62 14.54
N ILE A 207 -8.72 -1.61 13.68
CA ILE A 207 -9.85 -1.01 12.96
C ILE A 207 -10.49 -2.02 12.00
N ILE A 208 -9.71 -2.69 11.15
CA ILE A 208 -10.27 -3.67 10.20
C ILE A 208 -10.83 -4.90 10.91
N SER A 209 -10.23 -5.34 12.02
CA SER A 209 -10.71 -6.46 12.82
C SER A 209 -12.09 -6.16 13.40
N TYR A 210 -12.31 -4.96 13.92
CA TYR A 210 -13.61 -4.59 14.47
C TYR A 210 -14.62 -4.30 13.37
N VAL A 211 -14.31 -3.38 12.46
CA VAL A 211 -15.29 -2.93 11.48
C VAL A 211 -15.64 -4.07 10.52
N GLY A 212 -14.63 -4.76 9.98
CA GLY A 212 -14.82 -5.84 9.01
C GLY A 212 -15.37 -7.12 9.63
N PHE A 213 -14.94 -7.49 10.83
CA PHE A 213 -15.18 -8.83 11.37
C PHE A 213 -15.86 -8.85 12.75
N GLY A 214 -16.19 -7.69 13.31
CA GLY A 214 -16.81 -7.57 14.63
C GLY A 214 -15.85 -7.85 15.80
N MET A 215 -14.54 -8.01 15.54
CA MET A 215 -13.55 -8.38 16.55
C MET A 215 -12.86 -7.14 17.09
N ARG A 216 -13.31 -6.65 18.25
CA ARG A 216 -12.74 -5.45 18.87
C ARG A 216 -11.45 -5.79 19.60
N LEU A 217 -10.32 -5.57 18.94
CA LEU A 217 -9.00 -5.74 19.54
C LEU A 217 -8.67 -4.57 20.47
N LEU A 218 -7.88 -4.86 21.50
CA LEU A 218 -7.51 -3.90 22.55
C LEU A 218 -6.05 -3.44 22.41
N TRP A 219 -5.75 -2.24 22.90
CA TRP A 219 -4.37 -1.82 23.11
C TRP A 219 -3.78 -2.47 24.38
N PRO A 220 -2.45 -2.60 24.47
CA PRO A 220 -1.80 -3.11 25.68
C PRO A 220 -2.22 -2.33 26.92
N GLY A 221 -2.77 -3.03 27.93
CA GLY A 221 -3.23 -2.44 29.18
C GLY A 221 -4.71 -2.04 29.22
N GLU A 222 -5.43 -2.15 28.10
CA GLU A 222 -6.89 -1.99 28.06
C GLU A 222 -7.61 -3.29 28.43
N ALA A 223 -8.83 -3.17 28.94
CA ALA A 223 -9.71 -4.28 29.24
C ALA A 223 -11.12 -3.99 28.72
N HIS A 224 -11.83 -5.03 28.31
CA HIS A 224 -13.24 -4.90 27.93
C HIS A 224 -14.08 -4.44 29.13
N PRO A 225 -15.08 -3.57 28.93
CA PRO A 225 -16.04 -3.21 29.97
C PRO A 225 -16.72 -4.45 30.58
N ALA A 226 -17.09 -4.38 31.85
CA ALA A 226 -17.86 -5.43 32.51
C ALA A 226 -19.21 -5.65 31.79
N GLY A 227 -19.55 -6.90 31.50
CA GLY A 227 -20.78 -7.25 30.76
C GLY A 227 -20.66 -7.19 29.23
N THR A 228 -19.46 -7.01 28.67
CA THR A 228 -19.22 -7.15 27.22
C THR A 228 -19.58 -8.55 26.74
N ASP A 229 -20.17 -8.65 25.55
CA ASP A 229 -20.55 -9.93 24.93
C ASP A 229 -19.35 -10.92 24.93
N PRO A 230 -19.53 -12.15 25.44
CA PRO A 230 -18.49 -13.18 25.43
C PRO A 230 -17.84 -13.42 24.06
N LYS A 231 -18.58 -13.25 22.96
CA LYS A 231 -18.03 -13.35 21.59
C LYS A 231 -16.98 -12.28 21.31
N ILE A 232 -17.25 -11.03 21.71
CA ILE A 232 -16.30 -9.92 21.56
C ILE A 232 -15.05 -10.21 22.40
N VAL A 233 -15.24 -10.71 23.63
CA VAL A 233 -14.13 -11.07 24.51
C VAL A 233 -13.29 -12.23 23.94
N LYS A 234 -13.91 -13.24 23.31
CA LYS A 234 -13.23 -14.39 22.70
C LYS A 234 -12.15 -13.95 21.70
N TYR A 235 -12.47 -13.02 20.80
CA TYR A 235 -11.54 -12.58 19.75
C TYR A 235 -10.70 -11.34 20.14
N GLY A 236 -11.18 -10.51 21.07
CA GLY A 236 -10.49 -9.27 21.49
C GLY A 236 -9.50 -9.44 22.64
N SER A 237 -9.53 -10.59 23.33
CA SER A 237 -8.66 -10.89 24.48
C SER A 237 -7.23 -11.25 24.07
N HIS A 238 -6.25 -10.84 24.89
CA HIS A 238 -4.85 -11.31 24.82
C HIS A 238 -4.63 -12.70 25.43
N LYS A 239 -5.67 -13.31 25.99
CA LYS A 239 -5.62 -14.69 26.50
C LYS A 239 -6.23 -15.63 25.46
N PRO A 240 -5.59 -16.78 25.18
CA PRO A 240 -6.19 -17.81 24.33
C PRO A 240 -7.57 -18.22 24.86
N SER A 241 -8.52 -18.37 23.96
CA SER A 241 -9.83 -18.96 24.24
C SER A 241 -9.72 -20.48 24.45
N ASP A 242 -10.73 -21.09 25.07
CA ASP A 242 -10.76 -22.54 25.29
C ASP A 242 -10.55 -23.30 23.98
N GLY A 243 -9.59 -24.23 23.95
CA GLY A 243 -9.23 -24.99 22.75
C GLY A 243 -8.11 -24.39 21.90
N HIS A 244 -7.65 -23.18 22.19
CA HIS A 244 -6.59 -22.49 21.42
C HIS A 244 -5.27 -22.39 22.20
N GLN A 245 -4.16 -22.42 21.45
CA GLN A 245 -2.82 -22.20 22.02
C GLN A 245 -2.36 -20.74 21.96
N LEU A 246 -2.92 -19.96 21.03
CA LEU A 246 -2.64 -18.54 20.84
C LEU A 246 -3.95 -17.77 20.94
N SER A 247 -3.91 -16.55 21.46
CA SER A 247 -5.06 -15.65 21.31
C SER A 247 -5.26 -15.27 19.84
N PHE A 248 -6.45 -14.82 19.45
CA PHE A 248 -6.66 -14.32 18.10
C PHE A 248 -5.72 -13.14 17.78
N THR A 249 -5.49 -12.24 18.74
CA THR A 249 -4.55 -11.12 18.60
C THR A 249 -3.12 -11.59 18.30
N ASP A 250 -2.59 -12.54 19.08
CA ASP A 250 -1.26 -13.11 18.87
C ASP A 250 -1.19 -13.89 17.56
N THR A 251 -2.26 -14.60 17.22
CA THR A 251 -2.37 -15.36 15.97
C THR A 251 -2.21 -14.43 14.78
N MET A 252 -2.95 -13.32 14.73
CA MET A 252 -2.86 -12.34 13.65
C MET A 252 -1.50 -11.65 13.61
N GLU A 253 -0.97 -11.22 14.77
CA GLU A 253 0.34 -10.56 14.85
C GLU A 253 1.46 -11.47 14.33
N ILE A 254 1.51 -12.73 14.77
CA ILE A 254 2.53 -13.71 14.37
C ILE A 254 2.35 -14.09 12.89
N LEU A 255 1.11 -14.34 12.44
CA LEU A 255 0.81 -14.71 11.06
C LEU A 255 1.28 -13.63 10.08
N LEU A 256 0.95 -12.36 10.36
CA LEU A 256 1.33 -11.22 9.53
C LEU A 256 2.84 -10.95 9.60
N HIS A 257 3.47 -11.11 10.76
CA HIS A 257 4.93 -10.96 10.91
C HIS A 257 5.71 -11.99 10.08
N TYR A 258 5.26 -13.25 10.05
CA TYR A 258 5.89 -14.33 9.29
C TYR A 258 5.23 -14.59 7.93
N LEU A 259 4.45 -13.64 7.41
CA LEU A 259 3.63 -13.82 6.23
C LEU A 259 4.42 -14.33 5.02
N LEU A 260 5.51 -13.64 4.65
CA LEU A 260 6.33 -14.04 3.49
C LEU A 260 6.95 -15.43 3.64
N LEU A 261 7.32 -15.82 4.86
CA LEU A 261 7.84 -17.16 5.13
C LEU A 261 6.77 -18.23 4.84
N LEU A 262 5.54 -17.98 5.30
CA LEU A 262 4.40 -18.87 5.12
C LEU A 262 3.92 -18.94 3.66
N LEU A 263 4.03 -17.84 2.91
CA LEU A 263 3.62 -17.77 1.51
C LEU A 263 4.63 -18.43 0.54
N ILE A 264 5.93 -18.35 0.84
CA ILE A 264 6.99 -18.78 -0.09
C ILE A 264 7.41 -20.23 0.15
N ILE A 265 7.50 -20.65 1.42
CA ILE A 265 8.03 -21.97 1.76
C ILE A 265 6.87 -22.97 1.93
N PRO A 266 6.86 -24.08 1.18
CA PRO A 266 5.86 -25.13 1.36
C PRO A 266 5.76 -25.62 2.81
N ARG A 267 4.52 -25.80 3.30
CA ARG A 267 4.24 -26.16 4.70
C ARG A 267 4.98 -27.40 5.19
N TRP A 268 5.14 -28.41 4.34
CA TRP A 268 5.85 -29.63 4.70
C TRP A 268 7.34 -29.38 4.99
N ILE A 269 7.97 -28.41 4.30
CA ILE A 269 9.34 -27.98 4.59
C ILE A 269 9.40 -27.23 5.91
N LEU A 270 8.49 -26.27 6.13
CA LEU A 270 8.45 -25.49 7.37
C LEU A 270 8.33 -26.37 8.62
N ARG A 271 7.54 -27.45 8.55
CA ARG A 271 7.39 -28.43 9.64
C ARG A 271 8.68 -29.21 9.95
N LEU A 272 9.59 -29.33 9.00
CA LEU A 272 10.89 -30.00 9.19
C LEU A 272 11.95 -29.08 9.82
N ILE A 273 11.76 -27.75 9.79
CA ILE A 273 12.75 -26.81 10.29
C ILE A 273 12.71 -26.77 11.83
N PRO A 274 13.80 -27.11 12.54
CA PRO A 274 13.83 -27.19 14.00
C PRO A 274 14.04 -25.81 14.65
N SER A 275 13.21 -24.81 14.30
CA SER A 275 13.26 -23.45 14.85
C SER A 275 11.98 -23.11 15.60
N LYS A 276 12.09 -22.58 16.83
CA LYS A 276 10.94 -22.15 17.64
C LYS A 276 10.09 -21.09 16.90
N LYS A 277 10.75 -20.14 16.23
CA LYS A 277 10.07 -19.08 15.46
C LYS A 277 9.27 -19.67 14.28
N VAL A 278 9.85 -20.63 13.57
CA VAL A 278 9.16 -21.29 12.45
C VAL A 278 7.98 -22.13 12.94
N LYS A 279 8.14 -22.83 14.07
CA LYS A 279 7.04 -23.57 14.70
C LYS A 279 5.90 -22.63 15.14
N GLN A 280 6.21 -21.46 15.70
CA GLN A 280 5.22 -20.44 16.03
C GLN A 280 4.49 -19.91 14.78
N ALA A 281 5.23 -19.66 13.68
CA ALA A 281 4.61 -19.26 12.43
C ALA A 281 3.63 -20.32 11.90
N VAL A 282 4.02 -21.60 11.91
CA VAL A 282 3.14 -22.70 11.51
C VAL A 282 1.93 -22.82 12.44
N LEU A 283 2.12 -22.66 13.76
CA LEU A 283 1.02 -22.65 14.73
C LEU A 283 0.04 -21.51 14.47
N SER A 284 0.52 -20.29 14.22
CA SER A 284 -0.35 -19.15 13.90
C SER A 284 -1.16 -19.36 12.63
N TYR A 285 -0.62 -20.08 11.64
CA TYR A 285 -1.38 -20.48 10.46
C TYR A 285 -2.54 -21.41 10.84
N ASP A 286 -2.26 -22.45 11.64
CA ASP A 286 -3.26 -23.44 12.03
C ASP A 286 -4.34 -22.81 12.92
N GLU A 287 -3.95 -21.99 13.90
CA GLU A 287 -4.87 -21.23 14.77
C GLU A 287 -5.73 -20.25 13.96
N TYR A 288 -5.16 -19.55 12.96
CA TYR A 288 -5.92 -18.65 12.09
C TYR A 288 -7.04 -19.39 11.37
N VAL A 289 -6.74 -20.56 10.78
CA VAL A 289 -7.76 -21.36 10.08
C VAL A 289 -8.86 -21.78 11.04
N THR A 290 -8.52 -22.21 12.25
CA THR A 290 -9.51 -22.58 13.27
C THR A 290 -10.39 -21.40 13.66
N TYR A 291 -9.79 -20.28 14.08
CA TYR A 291 -10.53 -19.07 14.46
C TYR A 291 -11.45 -18.57 13.36
N MET A 292 -10.98 -18.53 12.11
CA MET A 292 -11.79 -18.06 10.99
C MET A 292 -12.93 -19.01 10.62
N ASN A 293 -12.77 -20.32 10.83
CA ASN A 293 -13.87 -21.27 10.65
C ASN A 293 -14.93 -21.13 11.74
N GLU A 294 -14.52 -20.96 13.00
CA GLU A 294 -15.44 -20.71 14.11
C GLU A 294 -16.22 -19.42 13.91
N LEU A 295 -15.53 -18.34 13.52
CA LEU A 295 -16.17 -17.07 13.20
C LEU A 295 -17.15 -17.22 12.03
N LEU A 296 -16.81 -18.00 11.01
CA LEU A 296 -17.71 -18.31 9.90
C LEU A 296 -18.98 -19.02 10.41
N ASP A 297 -18.83 -20.06 11.22
CA ASP A 297 -19.95 -20.83 11.74
C ASP A 297 -20.87 -19.98 12.63
N GLU A 298 -20.29 -19.15 13.50
CA GLU A 298 -21.03 -18.18 14.32
C GLU A 298 -21.83 -17.20 13.45
N LYS A 299 -21.23 -16.67 12.38
CA LYS A 299 -21.88 -15.75 11.44
C LYS A 299 -22.98 -16.40 10.60
N ILE A 300 -22.82 -17.67 10.27
CA ILE A 300 -23.85 -18.47 9.59
C ILE A 300 -25.07 -18.63 10.49
N GLU A 301 -24.86 -18.94 11.77
CA GLU A 301 -25.94 -19.07 12.74
C GLU A 301 -26.65 -17.73 13.02
N GLU A 302 -25.91 -16.62 13.12
CA GLU A 302 -26.49 -15.27 13.21
C GLU A 302 -27.38 -14.96 12.00
N ALA A 303 -26.88 -15.24 10.80
CA ALA A 303 -27.64 -15.03 9.57
C ALA A 303 -28.92 -15.88 9.51
N ARG A 304 -28.89 -17.12 10.00
CA ARG A 304 -30.07 -18.01 10.08
C ARG A 304 -31.13 -17.50 11.04
N LYS A 305 -30.73 -16.88 12.14
CA LYS A 305 -31.64 -16.31 13.15
C LYS A 305 -32.20 -14.94 12.76
N GLY A 306 -31.74 -14.36 11.65
CA GLY A 306 -32.09 -13.00 11.27
C GLY A 306 -31.45 -11.94 12.17
N GLU A 307 -30.39 -12.31 12.91
CA GLU A 307 -29.64 -11.38 13.74
C GLU A 307 -28.80 -10.48 12.82
N HIS A 308 -28.93 -9.17 12.99
CA HIS A 308 -28.12 -8.19 12.29
C HIS A 308 -26.92 -7.82 13.15
N ALA A 309 -25.71 -8.10 12.67
CA ALA A 309 -24.51 -7.56 13.29
C ALA A 309 -24.44 -6.04 13.10
N GLU A 310 -24.08 -5.31 14.16
CA GLU A 310 -23.65 -3.92 14.04
C GLU A 310 -22.27 -3.87 13.38
N GLY A 311 -22.11 -3.12 12.28
CA GLY A 311 -20.81 -3.00 11.60
C GLY A 311 -20.86 -3.23 10.10
N MET A 312 -19.67 -3.30 9.48
CA MET A 312 -19.51 -3.66 8.06
C MET A 312 -19.76 -5.15 7.80
N ASP A 313 -19.67 -5.96 8.86
CA ASP A 313 -19.95 -7.40 8.93
C ASP A 313 -19.58 -8.15 7.64
N LEU A 314 -18.35 -7.93 7.18
CA LEU A 314 -17.82 -8.50 5.95
C LEU A 314 -17.88 -10.03 6.01
N MET A 315 -17.59 -10.60 7.18
CA MET A 315 -17.71 -12.02 7.40
C MET A 315 -19.15 -12.52 7.30
N GLY A 316 -20.14 -11.80 7.84
CA GLY A 316 -21.55 -12.15 7.69
C GLY A 316 -22.06 -12.01 6.26
N GLN A 317 -21.57 -11.02 5.49
CA GLN A 317 -21.88 -10.90 4.07
C GLN A 317 -21.29 -12.06 3.24
N LEU A 318 -20.03 -12.42 3.52
CA LEU A 318 -19.39 -13.60 2.92
C LEU A 318 -20.16 -14.87 3.29
N ALA A 319 -20.56 -15.02 4.56
CA ALA A 319 -21.35 -16.15 5.04
C ALA A 319 -22.71 -16.25 4.32
N LYS A 320 -23.41 -15.14 4.08
CA LYS A 320 -24.69 -15.13 3.35
C LYS A 320 -24.55 -15.66 1.92
N SER A 321 -23.38 -15.53 1.28
CA SER A 321 -23.15 -16.10 -0.05
C SER A 321 -23.18 -17.63 -0.08
N CYS A 322 -22.86 -18.31 1.04
CA CYS A 322 -22.99 -19.76 1.17
C CYS A 322 -24.45 -20.26 1.18
N PHE A 323 -25.41 -19.41 1.59
CA PHE A 323 -26.80 -19.81 1.88
C PHE A 323 -27.85 -19.12 1.02
N GLY A 324 -27.46 -18.22 0.11
CA GLY A 324 -28.38 -17.37 -0.64
C GLY A 324 -29.44 -18.15 -1.41
N THR A 325 -30.69 -18.13 -0.92
CA THR A 325 -31.87 -18.76 -1.52
C THR A 325 -32.36 -18.06 -2.79
N ASP A 326 -31.84 -16.88 -3.13
CA ASP A 326 -32.37 -16.04 -4.21
C ASP A 326 -31.43 -15.89 -5.43
N ASN A 327 -30.19 -16.41 -5.38
CA ASN A 327 -29.27 -16.30 -6.51
C ASN A 327 -28.28 -17.49 -6.55
N LYS A 328 -28.55 -18.49 -7.38
CA LYS A 328 -27.71 -19.69 -7.55
C LYS A 328 -26.32 -19.41 -8.17
N ASP A 329 -26.10 -18.20 -8.68
CA ASP A 329 -24.94 -17.86 -9.51
C ASP A 329 -23.75 -17.25 -8.74
N ALA A 330 -23.79 -17.15 -7.40
CA ALA A 330 -22.70 -16.55 -6.61
C ALA A 330 -22.50 -17.21 -5.23
N THR A 331 -22.19 -18.51 -5.22
CA THR A 331 -21.86 -19.26 -3.99
C THR A 331 -20.36 -19.44 -3.86
N LEU A 332 -19.77 -18.83 -2.83
CA LEU A 332 -18.36 -19.04 -2.47
C LEU A 332 -18.19 -20.31 -1.65
N THR A 333 -17.08 -21.02 -1.81
CA THR A 333 -16.71 -22.11 -0.88
C THR A 333 -16.24 -21.55 0.47
N ARG A 334 -16.15 -22.41 1.49
CA ARG A 334 -15.61 -22.01 2.80
C ARG A 334 -14.16 -21.53 2.69
N GLU A 335 -13.34 -22.21 1.89
CA GLU A 335 -11.96 -21.82 1.61
C GLU A 335 -11.93 -20.46 0.90
N GLU A 336 -12.78 -20.24 -0.09
CA GLU A 336 -12.88 -18.95 -0.77
C GLU A 336 -13.29 -17.82 0.19
N ILE A 337 -14.19 -18.08 1.14
CA ILE A 337 -14.56 -17.11 2.18
C ILE A 337 -13.36 -16.78 3.08
N ILE A 338 -12.66 -17.79 3.59
CA ILE A 338 -11.48 -17.59 4.44
C ILE A 338 -10.36 -16.90 3.64
N GLY A 339 -10.20 -17.25 2.37
CA GLY A 339 -9.28 -16.59 1.44
C GLY A 339 -9.62 -15.13 1.20
N ASN A 340 -10.90 -14.78 1.06
CA ASN A 340 -11.35 -13.39 0.98
C ASN A 340 -11.16 -12.65 2.31
N ALA A 341 -11.48 -13.26 3.46
CA ALA A 341 -11.21 -12.66 4.76
C ALA A 341 -9.71 -12.36 4.96
N PHE A 342 -8.86 -13.33 4.63
CA PHE A 342 -7.41 -13.19 4.72
C PHE A 342 -6.90 -12.03 3.85
N ILE A 343 -7.32 -11.96 2.58
CA ILE A 343 -6.81 -10.88 1.72
C ILE A 343 -7.30 -9.50 2.18
N MET A 344 -8.43 -9.41 2.86
CA MET A 344 -8.94 -8.14 3.39
C MET A 344 -8.12 -7.67 4.59
N PHE A 345 -7.70 -8.57 5.48
CA PHE A 345 -6.72 -8.25 6.52
C PHE A 345 -5.41 -7.77 5.89
N VAL A 346 -4.83 -8.54 4.97
CA VAL A 346 -3.54 -8.20 4.37
C VAL A 346 -3.59 -6.89 3.59
N ALA A 347 -4.62 -6.70 2.76
CA ALA A 347 -4.74 -5.51 1.92
C ALA A 347 -5.12 -4.25 2.71
N GLY A 348 -5.99 -4.36 3.73
CA GLY A 348 -6.47 -3.21 4.50
C GLY A 348 -5.53 -2.77 5.62
N HIS A 349 -4.75 -3.68 6.19
CA HIS A 349 -3.86 -3.41 7.31
C HIS A 349 -2.59 -2.66 6.89
N GLU A 350 -1.75 -3.28 6.07
CA GLU A 350 -0.41 -2.75 5.82
C GLU A 350 -0.42 -1.49 4.94
N THR A 351 -1.34 -1.41 3.97
CA THR A 351 -1.42 -0.27 3.04
C THR A 351 -1.84 1.01 3.75
N THR A 352 -2.89 0.97 4.56
CA THR A 352 -3.42 2.11 5.32
C THR A 352 -2.44 2.53 6.41
N ALA A 353 -1.88 1.56 7.15
CA ALA A 353 -0.84 1.80 8.15
C ALA A 353 0.36 2.55 7.56
N ASN A 354 0.87 2.11 6.40
CA ASN A 354 2.01 2.76 5.76
C ASN A 354 1.66 4.19 5.31
N ALA A 355 0.44 4.44 4.83
CA ALA A 355 0.01 5.79 4.48
C ALA A 355 -0.02 6.72 5.70
N ILE A 356 -0.52 6.27 6.86
CA ILE A 356 -0.50 7.02 8.12
C ILE A 356 0.96 7.24 8.57
N HIS A 357 1.75 6.17 8.62
CA HIS A 357 3.16 6.18 9.02
C HIS A 357 3.99 7.18 8.22
N PHE A 358 3.99 7.10 6.89
CA PHE A 358 4.77 8.00 6.06
C PHE A 358 4.23 9.44 6.09
N THR A 359 2.91 9.64 6.24
CA THR A 359 2.35 10.99 6.41
C THR A 359 2.86 11.63 7.70
N ILE A 360 2.87 10.89 8.81
CA ILE A 360 3.43 11.39 10.08
C ILE A 360 4.92 11.74 9.92
N ILE A 361 5.72 10.87 9.28
CA ILE A 361 7.15 11.15 9.03
C ILE A 361 7.33 12.40 8.17
N TYR A 362 6.56 12.55 7.09
CA TYR A 362 6.68 13.71 6.23
C TYR A 362 6.28 15.00 6.94
N LEU A 363 5.24 14.99 7.77
CA LEU A 363 4.82 16.14 8.56
C LEU A 363 5.83 16.51 9.65
N ALA A 364 6.47 15.52 10.28
CA ALA A 364 7.58 15.77 11.21
C ALA A 364 8.79 16.37 10.47
N THR A 365 9.05 15.90 9.25
CA THR A 365 10.12 16.41 8.39
C THR A 365 9.81 17.80 7.83
N HIS A 366 8.54 18.18 7.69
CA HIS A 366 8.09 19.47 7.13
C HIS A 366 7.15 20.22 8.09
N PRO A 367 7.67 20.84 9.16
CA PRO A 367 6.86 21.50 10.19
C PRO A 367 5.90 22.59 9.67
N GLU A 368 6.25 23.29 8.57
CA GLU A 368 5.33 24.23 7.90
C GLU A 368 4.02 23.57 7.44
N ALA A 369 4.09 22.35 6.90
CA ALA A 369 2.91 21.60 6.47
C ALA A 369 2.10 21.11 7.68
N GLN A 370 2.78 20.68 8.75
CA GLN A 370 2.16 20.27 10.01
C GLN A 370 1.36 21.40 10.65
N ARG A 371 1.93 22.61 10.78
CA ARG A 371 1.24 23.78 11.32
C ARG A 371 0.00 24.17 10.51
N ARG A 372 0.08 24.09 9.17
CA ARG A 372 -1.06 24.35 8.28
C ARG A 372 -2.17 23.31 8.46
N MET A 373 -1.81 22.03 8.59
CA MET A 373 -2.79 20.98 8.90
C MET A 373 -3.46 21.21 10.25
N GLN A 374 -2.69 21.55 11.29
CA GLN A 374 -3.23 21.84 12.62
C GLN A 374 -4.21 23.01 12.59
N LYS A 375 -3.90 24.07 11.82
CA LYS A 375 -4.82 25.19 11.62
C LYS A 375 -6.13 24.74 10.97
N ASP A 376 -6.08 23.98 9.89
CA ASP A 376 -7.29 23.47 9.23
C ASP A 376 -8.11 22.55 10.15
N ILE A 377 -7.43 21.74 10.97
CA ILE A 377 -8.07 20.92 12.02
C ILE A 377 -8.82 21.80 13.01
N ASP A 378 -8.20 22.88 13.50
CA ASP A 378 -8.82 23.81 14.44
C ASP A 378 -10.02 24.52 13.81
N ASP A 379 -9.91 24.96 12.55
CA ASP A 379 -10.97 25.65 11.81
C ASP A 379 -12.18 24.75 11.54
N ILE A 380 -11.96 23.44 11.28
CA ILE A 380 -13.02 22.47 10.96
C ILE A 380 -13.68 21.90 12.23
N LEU A 381 -12.87 21.48 13.20
CA LEU A 381 -13.33 20.68 14.35
C LEU A 381 -13.59 21.54 15.60
N GLY A 382 -12.99 22.73 15.66
CA GLY A 382 -13.02 23.61 16.82
C GLY A 382 -12.67 22.86 18.11
N ASN A 383 -13.48 23.08 19.15
CA ASN A 383 -13.28 22.48 20.46
C ASN A 383 -14.07 21.19 20.70
N GLN A 384 -14.73 20.61 19.69
CA GLN A 384 -15.58 19.41 19.85
C GLN A 384 -14.77 18.19 20.29
N ASP A 385 -15.19 17.44 21.32
CA ASP A 385 -14.52 16.19 21.73
C ASP A 385 -14.53 15.17 20.56
N PRO A 386 -13.42 14.43 20.27
CA PRO A 386 -13.41 13.52 19.12
C PRO A 386 -14.52 12.48 19.12
N LYS A 387 -15.06 12.10 20.30
CA LYS A 387 -16.19 11.16 20.38
C LYS A 387 -17.49 11.70 19.76
N ASP A 388 -17.61 13.02 19.66
CA ASP A 388 -18.79 13.74 19.18
C ASP A 388 -18.65 14.12 17.69
N TRP A 389 -17.56 13.72 17.02
CA TRP A 389 -17.33 13.99 15.60
C TRP A 389 -18.30 13.19 14.74
N ASP A 390 -19.07 13.91 13.93
CA ASP A 390 -20.02 13.34 12.99
C ASP A 390 -19.40 13.11 11.61
N TYR A 391 -19.58 11.91 11.07
CA TYR A 391 -18.98 11.51 9.79
C TYR A 391 -19.50 12.35 8.62
N ASP A 392 -20.82 12.50 8.50
CA ASP A 392 -21.46 13.09 7.32
C ASP A 392 -21.09 14.56 7.14
N SER A 393 -20.97 15.29 8.26
CA SER A 393 -20.58 16.70 8.26
C SER A 393 -19.07 16.93 8.12
N LEU A 394 -18.22 16.03 8.63
CA LEU A 394 -16.77 16.28 8.74
C LEU A 394 -15.92 15.63 7.65
N VAL A 395 -16.33 14.48 7.11
CA VAL A 395 -15.47 13.71 6.18
C VAL A 395 -15.08 14.53 4.94
N ASN A 396 -16.02 15.28 4.37
CA ASN A 396 -15.78 16.05 3.14
C ASN A 396 -14.91 17.29 3.39
N PRO A 397 -15.18 18.15 4.40
CA PRO A 397 -14.28 19.23 4.79
C PRO A 397 -12.86 18.75 5.13
N MET A 398 -12.73 17.68 5.92
CA MET A 398 -11.42 17.12 6.27
C MET A 398 -10.65 16.66 5.03
N THR A 399 -11.33 15.97 4.12
CA THR A 399 -10.71 15.49 2.86
C THR A 399 -10.35 16.64 1.90
N ALA A 400 -11.08 17.76 1.95
CA ALA A 400 -10.80 18.97 1.18
C ALA A 400 -9.74 19.90 1.81
N SER A 401 -9.23 19.57 2.99
CA SER A 401 -8.30 20.39 3.78
C SER A 401 -6.85 19.91 3.65
N MET A 402 -5.94 20.56 4.38
CA MET A 402 -4.55 20.14 4.53
C MET A 402 -4.39 18.72 5.06
N ILE A 403 -5.38 18.16 5.77
CA ILE A 403 -5.40 16.75 6.19
C ILE A 403 -5.42 15.84 4.95
N GLY A 404 -6.40 16.05 4.06
CA GLY A 404 -6.51 15.32 2.80
C GLY A 404 -5.33 15.58 1.88
N ALA A 405 -4.92 16.84 1.72
CA ALA A 405 -3.78 17.21 0.87
C ALA A 405 -2.46 16.55 1.33
N ALA A 406 -2.22 16.45 2.64
CA ALA A 406 -1.06 15.77 3.19
C ALA A 406 -1.07 14.27 2.90
N MET A 407 -2.22 13.61 3.07
CA MET A 407 -2.40 12.21 2.70
C MET A 407 -2.17 12.01 1.19
N TYR A 408 -2.75 12.84 0.34
CA TYR A 408 -2.60 12.72 -1.11
C TYR A 408 -1.16 12.94 -1.59
N GLU A 409 -0.45 13.91 -1.02
CA GLU A 409 0.97 14.11 -1.34
C GLU A 409 1.84 12.95 -0.85
N THR A 410 1.52 12.33 0.30
CA THR A 410 2.19 11.11 0.75
C THR A 410 1.95 9.97 -0.22
N LEU A 411 0.70 9.71 -0.62
CA LEU A 411 0.36 8.65 -1.56
C LEU A 411 0.97 8.87 -2.95
N ARG A 412 1.20 10.13 -3.35
CA ARG A 412 1.91 10.50 -4.57
C ARG A 412 3.40 10.15 -4.50
N LEU A 413 4.06 10.44 -3.38
CA LEU A 413 5.50 10.22 -3.21
C LEU A 413 5.85 8.79 -2.76
N VAL A 414 4.99 8.14 -2.00
CA VAL A 414 5.24 6.84 -1.36
C VAL A 414 3.95 5.99 -1.42
N PRO A 415 3.46 5.62 -2.61
CA PRO A 415 2.30 4.75 -2.74
C PRO A 415 2.62 3.35 -2.20
N ALA A 416 1.63 2.73 -1.54
CA ALA A 416 1.80 1.38 -0.98
C ALA A 416 2.11 0.32 -2.04
N VAL A 417 1.61 0.50 -3.27
CA VAL A 417 1.87 -0.36 -4.43
C VAL A 417 2.60 0.44 -5.50
N SER A 418 3.82 0.05 -5.83
CA SER A 418 4.67 0.76 -6.80
C SER A 418 4.38 0.42 -8.27
N GLU A 419 3.85 -0.77 -8.52
CA GLU A 419 3.65 -1.32 -9.85
C GLU A 419 2.36 -2.15 -9.88
N ILE A 420 1.51 -1.96 -10.90
CA ILE A 420 0.27 -2.72 -11.07
C ILE A 420 0.42 -3.63 -12.30
N PRO A 421 0.58 -4.96 -12.10
CA PRO A 421 0.83 -5.89 -13.19
C PRO A 421 -0.45 -6.28 -13.96
N LYS A 422 -0.35 -6.24 -15.28
CA LYS A 422 -1.32 -6.66 -16.29
C LYS A 422 -0.64 -7.60 -17.29
N LYS A 423 -1.38 -8.19 -18.21
CA LYS A 423 -0.82 -8.99 -19.31
C LYS A 423 -1.67 -8.88 -20.57
N ILE A 424 -1.08 -9.19 -21.71
CA ILE A 424 -1.77 -9.47 -22.97
C ILE A 424 -2.10 -10.96 -23.07
N SER A 425 -3.15 -11.30 -23.82
CA SER A 425 -3.44 -12.68 -24.19
C SER A 425 -2.27 -13.33 -24.95
N PRO A 426 -2.01 -14.64 -24.79
CA PRO A 426 -1.03 -15.33 -25.64
C PRO A 426 -1.51 -15.54 -27.08
N ASP A 427 -2.79 -15.28 -27.36
CA ASP A 427 -3.41 -15.64 -28.65
C ASP A 427 -3.25 -14.56 -29.72
N ALA A 428 -3.23 -13.29 -29.33
CA ALA A 428 -3.23 -12.16 -30.26
C ALA A 428 -2.43 -10.98 -29.71
N ASP A 429 -1.86 -10.21 -30.65
CA ASP A 429 -1.29 -8.91 -30.33
C ASP A 429 -2.41 -7.92 -30.02
N GLU A 430 -2.10 -6.94 -29.18
CA GLU A 430 -3.02 -5.85 -28.88
C GLU A 430 -2.47 -4.52 -29.38
N SER A 431 -3.36 -3.57 -29.65
CA SER A 431 -2.96 -2.24 -30.11
C SER A 431 -3.51 -1.16 -29.21
N PHE A 432 -2.72 -0.12 -29.01
CA PHE A 432 -3.10 1.03 -28.22
C PHE A 432 -2.63 2.32 -28.90
N VAL A 433 -3.22 3.44 -28.47
CA VAL A 433 -2.82 4.77 -28.88
C VAL A 433 -2.16 5.43 -27.68
N MET A 434 -1.03 6.07 -27.92
CA MET A 434 -0.31 6.89 -26.95
C MET A 434 0.09 8.18 -27.66
N ASP A 435 -0.40 9.31 -27.15
CA ASP A 435 -0.12 10.65 -27.68
C ASP A 435 -0.41 10.76 -29.19
N GLY A 436 -1.54 10.19 -29.62
CA GLY A 436 -1.98 10.17 -31.01
C GLY A 436 -1.24 9.19 -31.93
N THR A 437 -0.25 8.46 -31.42
CA THR A 437 0.50 7.46 -32.20
C THR A 437 0.03 6.05 -31.84
N ARG A 438 -0.18 5.21 -32.87
CA ARG A 438 -0.62 3.82 -32.70
C ARG A 438 0.59 2.90 -32.50
N TYR A 439 0.54 2.10 -31.45
CA TYR A 439 1.54 1.08 -31.13
C TYR A 439 0.91 -0.32 -31.07
N VAL A 440 1.76 -1.34 -31.19
CA VAL A 440 1.36 -2.74 -31.06
C VAL A 440 2.10 -3.36 -29.89
N ILE A 441 1.40 -3.99 -28.96
CA ILE A 441 1.97 -4.78 -27.88
C ILE A 441 1.94 -6.25 -28.34
N PRO A 442 3.10 -6.91 -28.46
CA PRO A 442 3.15 -8.32 -28.83
C PRO A 442 2.35 -9.19 -27.87
N LYS A 443 1.73 -10.25 -28.39
CA LYS A 443 1.05 -11.26 -27.57
C LYS A 443 1.95 -11.84 -26.48
N ASP A 444 1.35 -12.34 -25.39
CA ASP A 444 2.04 -12.88 -24.20
C ASP A 444 3.01 -11.88 -23.51
N THR A 445 2.83 -10.57 -23.75
CA THR A 445 3.62 -9.53 -23.07
C THR A 445 3.01 -9.21 -21.69
N GLY A 446 3.85 -9.21 -20.66
CA GLY A 446 3.49 -8.65 -19.36
C GLY A 446 3.48 -7.13 -19.42
N ILE A 447 2.68 -6.48 -18.59
CA ILE A 447 2.63 -5.02 -18.53
C ILE A 447 2.72 -4.59 -17.07
N SER A 448 3.54 -3.58 -16.79
CA SER A 448 3.65 -2.93 -15.49
C SER A 448 3.21 -1.48 -15.61
N LEU A 449 2.11 -1.12 -14.94
CA LEU A 449 1.70 0.27 -14.75
C LEU A 449 2.49 0.81 -13.56
N VAL A 450 3.44 1.72 -13.81
CA VAL A 450 4.42 2.14 -12.80
C VAL A 450 3.92 3.38 -12.06
N THR A 451 3.20 3.14 -10.96
CA THR A 451 2.49 4.17 -10.19
C THR A 451 3.47 5.20 -9.60
N VAL A 452 4.57 4.75 -9.01
CA VAL A 452 5.59 5.62 -8.38
C VAL A 452 6.25 6.58 -9.36
N SER A 453 6.27 6.25 -10.65
CA SER A 453 6.86 7.08 -11.71
C SER A 453 5.82 8.03 -12.29
N THR A 454 4.59 7.56 -12.56
CA THR A 454 3.52 8.42 -13.12
C THR A 454 3.08 9.50 -12.11
N HIS A 455 3.10 9.19 -10.81
CA HIS A 455 2.78 10.13 -9.73
C HIS A 455 3.81 11.26 -9.57
N VAL A 456 4.98 11.13 -10.19
CA VAL A 456 6.06 12.14 -10.15
C VAL A 456 6.50 12.56 -11.55
N ASN A 457 5.71 12.26 -12.58
CA ASN A 457 6.00 12.66 -13.95
C ASN A 457 5.69 14.17 -14.12
N PRO A 458 6.68 15.02 -14.41
CA PRO A 458 6.51 16.48 -14.45
C PRO A 458 5.54 16.96 -15.54
N ARG A 459 5.14 16.10 -16.49
CA ARG A 459 4.09 16.38 -17.49
C ARG A 459 2.72 16.63 -16.85
N TYR A 460 2.39 15.89 -15.79
CA TYR A 460 1.04 15.89 -15.21
C TYR A 460 0.93 16.70 -13.91
N TRP A 461 2.08 17.05 -13.32
CA TRP A 461 2.13 17.65 -12.00
C TRP A 461 2.71 19.06 -12.02
N PRO A 462 2.06 20.03 -11.36
CA PRO A 462 2.57 21.39 -11.25
C PRO A 462 3.89 21.39 -10.48
N THR A 463 4.87 22.13 -10.99
CA THR A 463 6.21 22.21 -10.40
C THR A 463 6.62 23.65 -10.10
N ARG A 464 7.45 23.80 -9.06
CA ARG A 464 8.17 25.01 -8.66
C ARG A 464 9.65 24.64 -8.40
N PRO A 465 10.57 25.59 -8.20
CA PRO A 465 11.91 25.26 -7.71
C PRO A 465 11.85 24.47 -6.39
N SER A 466 12.67 23.43 -6.26
CA SER A 466 12.77 22.64 -5.04
C SER A 466 13.35 23.48 -3.89
N LYS A 467 12.77 23.33 -2.69
CA LYS A 467 13.32 23.91 -1.45
C LYS A 467 14.49 23.08 -0.89
N ILE A 468 14.58 21.81 -1.31
CA ILE A 468 15.51 20.82 -0.72
C ILE A 468 16.70 20.57 -1.65
N THR A 469 16.48 20.53 -2.96
CA THR A 469 17.47 20.15 -3.97
C THR A 469 17.73 21.31 -4.94
N PRO A 470 18.83 22.07 -4.78
CA PRO A 470 19.16 23.19 -5.66
C PRO A 470 19.18 22.80 -7.15
N GLY A 471 18.59 23.64 -7.99
CA GLY A 471 18.57 23.44 -9.45
C GLY A 471 17.60 22.36 -9.95
N LYS A 472 16.78 21.77 -9.07
CA LYS A 472 15.71 20.82 -9.43
C LYS A 472 14.33 21.40 -9.17
N SER A 473 13.30 20.80 -9.76
CA SER A 473 11.92 21.10 -9.41
C SER A 473 11.49 20.41 -8.12
N ASN A 474 10.47 20.93 -7.46
CA ASN A 474 9.87 20.40 -6.23
C ASN A 474 9.01 19.14 -6.46
N ILE A 475 9.19 18.41 -7.56
CA ILE A 475 8.35 17.26 -7.91
C ILE A 475 8.52 16.09 -6.94
N LEU A 476 9.70 15.99 -6.31
CA LEU A 476 10.02 15.02 -5.25
C LEU A 476 9.99 15.63 -3.85
N ASP A 477 9.80 16.95 -3.73
CA ASP A 477 9.61 17.59 -2.43
C ASP A 477 8.21 17.26 -1.92
N TYR A 478 8.08 17.03 -0.61
CA TYR A 478 6.77 16.88 0.03
C TYR A 478 6.11 18.25 0.17
N ASP A 479 5.16 18.54 -0.72
CA ASP A 479 4.43 19.81 -0.75
C ASP A 479 2.91 19.57 -0.85
N PRO A 480 2.20 19.40 0.28
CA PRO A 480 0.76 19.28 0.28
C PRO A 480 0.04 20.49 -0.32
N SER A 481 0.67 21.67 -0.36
CA SER A 481 0.04 22.87 -0.93
C SER A 481 -0.20 22.75 -2.45
N ARG A 482 0.46 21.80 -3.11
CA ARG A 482 0.27 21.43 -4.52
C ARG A 482 -1.19 21.14 -4.86
N TRP A 483 -1.97 20.68 -3.87
CA TRP A 483 -3.36 20.31 -4.05
C TRP A 483 -4.34 21.49 -4.04
N PHE A 484 -3.91 22.73 -3.75
CA PHE A 484 -4.78 23.91 -3.62
C PHE A 484 -4.60 24.96 -4.74
N LEU A 485 -4.25 24.55 -5.96
CA LEU A 485 -4.04 25.50 -7.07
C LEU A 485 -5.28 26.38 -7.35
N THR A 486 -5.03 27.65 -7.71
CA THR A 486 -6.04 28.69 -7.96
C THR A 486 -6.95 28.39 -9.16
N LYS A 487 -8.20 28.87 -9.08
CA LYS A 487 -9.33 28.65 -10.02
C LYS A 487 -9.02 28.86 -11.51
N GLU A 488 -8.05 29.69 -11.89
CA GLU A 488 -7.72 29.98 -13.31
C GLU A 488 -7.28 28.74 -14.11
N LYS A 489 -6.85 27.65 -13.46
CA LYS A 489 -6.57 26.35 -14.12
C LYS A 489 -7.69 25.32 -13.99
N GLN A 490 -8.74 25.59 -13.20
CA GLN A 490 -9.90 24.70 -13.06
C GLN A 490 -10.88 24.85 -14.24
N ASP A 491 -10.99 26.04 -14.84
CA ASP A 491 -11.96 26.31 -15.93
C ASP A 491 -11.62 25.61 -17.27
N GLY A 492 -10.43 25.02 -17.40
CA GLY A 492 -10.04 24.21 -18.56
C GLY A 492 -10.25 22.70 -18.40
N GLN A 493 -10.63 22.23 -17.20
CA GLN A 493 -10.82 20.81 -16.91
C GLN A 493 -12.30 20.49 -16.83
N GLY A 494 -12.85 20.01 -17.95
CA GLY A 494 -14.22 19.51 -18.02
C GLY A 494 -14.52 18.55 -16.86
N SER A 495 -15.66 18.78 -16.21
CA SER A 495 -16.25 17.91 -15.20
C SER A 495 -16.71 16.58 -15.82
N GLU A 496 -15.77 15.75 -16.25
CA GLU A 496 -16.06 14.34 -16.55
C GLU A 496 -15.84 13.52 -15.29
N SER A 497 -16.76 13.64 -14.33
CA SER A 497 -17.03 12.57 -13.37
C SER A 497 -17.70 11.42 -14.14
N VAL A 498 -16.92 10.67 -14.90
CA VAL A 498 -17.45 9.51 -15.63
C VAL A 498 -17.17 8.30 -14.76
N ALA A 499 -18.24 7.83 -14.12
CA ALA A 499 -18.39 6.45 -13.70
C ALA A 499 -17.79 5.57 -14.81
N GLY A 500 -16.74 4.79 -14.49
CA GLY A 500 -16.32 3.77 -15.44
C GLY A 500 -17.56 2.91 -15.72
N ALA A 501 -17.86 2.62 -16.99
CA ALA A 501 -19.03 1.85 -17.38
C ALA A 501 -19.17 0.49 -16.67
N ASP A 502 -18.10 0.00 -16.03
CA ASP A 502 -18.08 -1.24 -15.22
C ASP A 502 -18.13 -1.00 -13.69
N SER A 503 -18.18 0.26 -13.23
CA SER A 503 -18.36 0.59 -11.80
C SER A 503 -19.82 0.54 -11.35
N GLU A 504 -20.74 0.49 -12.32
CA GLU A 504 -22.19 0.36 -12.08
C GLU A 504 -22.57 -1.04 -11.58
N ASP A 505 -21.83 -2.09 -11.98
CA ASP A 505 -22.21 -3.49 -11.74
C ASP A 505 -21.98 -4.00 -10.31
N PHE A 506 -21.06 -3.39 -9.54
CA PHE A 506 -20.56 -4.00 -8.29
C PHE A 506 -20.67 -3.11 -7.04
N GLY A 507 -21.26 -1.92 -7.10
CA GLY A 507 -21.64 -1.14 -5.90
C GLY A 507 -20.49 -0.67 -4.98
N GLY A 508 -19.29 -0.36 -5.53
CA GLY A 508 -18.18 0.24 -4.77
C GLY A 508 -18.17 1.79 -4.83
N PHE A 509 -17.22 2.45 -4.14
CA PHE A 509 -17.12 3.92 -4.15
C PHE A 509 -17.00 4.47 -5.57
N GLN A 510 -17.98 5.29 -5.97
CA GLN A 510 -18.05 5.98 -7.26
C GLN A 510 -17.57 7.41 -7.07
N GLY A 511 -16.33 7.70 -7.43
CA GLY A 511 -15.76 9.02 -7.26
C GLY A 511 -14.26 9.11 -7.56
N SER A 512 -13.80 10.33 -7.69
CA SER A 512 -12.37 10.68 -7.77
C SER A 512 -11.66 10.30 -6.47
N ASP A 513 -10.39 9.91 -6.56
CA ASP A 513 -9.52 9.72 -5.38
C ASP A 513 -9.33 11.04 -4.60
N ILE A 514 -9.61 12.17 -5.25
CA ILE A 514 -9.35 13.52 -4.77
C ILE A 514 -10.66 14.30 -4.65
N ASN A 515 -10.78 15.09 -3.58
CA ASN A 515 -11.92 15.98 -3.36
C ASN A 515 -12.08 16.97 -4.54
N ALA A 516 -13.33 17.27 -4.91
CA ALA A 516 -13.64 18.14 -6.05
C ALA A 516 -13.08 19.57 -5.93
N GLN A 517 -12.81 20.05 -4.72
CA GLN A 517 -12.27 21.39 -4.46
C GLN A 517 -10.75 21.48 -4.67
N LEU A 518 -10.05 20.34 -4.72
CA LEU A 518 -8.61 20.27 -4.87
C LEU A 518 -8.20 20.17 -6.35
N PHE A 519 -6.90 20.35 -6.61
CA PHE A 519 -6.28 20.12 -7.92
C PHE A 519 -6.55 18.69 -8.40
N LYS A 520 -7.03 18.57 -9.64
CA LYS A 520 -7.28 17.29 -10.32
C LYS A 520 -6.15 17.04 -11.33
N PRO A 521 -5.26 16.08 -11.07
CA PRO A 521 -4.24 15.68 -12.03
C PRO A 521 -4.90 14.96 -13.22
N GLU A 522 -4.17 14.85 -14.32
CA GLU A 522 -4.64 14.15 -15.51
C GLU A 522 -5.02 12.69 -15.17
N ARG A 523 -6.12 12.20 -15.72
CA ARG A 523 -6.60 10.85 -15.40
C ARG A 523 -5.55 9.80 -15.81
N GLY A 524 -5.20 8.93 -14.86
CA GLY A 524 -4.14 7.92 -15.02
C GLY A 524 -2.79 8.36 -14.44
N SER A 525 -2.58 9.65 -14.17
CA SER A 525 -1.35 10.17 -13.56
C SER A 525 -1.33 10.14 -12.03
N TYR A 526 -2.49 9.92 -11.40
CA TYR A 526 -2.64 9.64 -9.97
C TYR A 526 -3.57 8.46 -9.78
N ILE A 527 -2.99 7.31 -9.38
CA ILE A 527 -3.67 6.01 -9.26
C ILE A 527 -3.18 5.20 -8.04
N PRO A 528 -3.07 5.80 -6.83
CA PRO A 528 -2.63 5.07 -5.63
C PRO A 528 -3.59 3.92 -5.26
N PHE A 529 -4.85 3.99 -5.71
CA PHE A 529 -5.87 2.97 -5.53
C PHE A 529 -6.18 2.18 -6.82
N SER A 530 -5.33 2.27 -7.85
CA SER A 530 -5.63 1.81 -9.23
C SER A 530 -6.84 2.53 -9.84
N ASP A 531 -7.11 2.30 -11.14
CA ASP A 531 -8.33 2.78 -11.82
C ASP A 531 -9.13 1.57 -12.41
N GLY A 532 -10.34 1.84 -12.87
CA GLY A 532 -11.25 0.88 -13.52
C GLY A 532 -11.97 -0.06 -12.55
N ALA A 533 -12.56 -1.12 -13.10
CA ALA A 533 -13.34 -2.11 -12.33
C ALA A 533 -12.53 -2.85 -11.25
N ARG A 534 -11.20 -2.86 -11.39
CA ARG A 534 -10.23 -3.46 -10.47
C ARG A 534 -9.66 -2.47 -9.45
N SER A 535 -10.19 -1.24 -9.40
CA SER A 535 -9.83 -0.26 -8.37
C SER A 535 -10.02 -0.80 -6.94
N CYS A 536 -9.26 -0.24 -6.01
CA CYS A 536 -9.25 -0.67 -4.62
C CYS A 536 -10.65 -0.63 -4.02
N LEU A 537 -11.08 -1.76 -3.48
CA LEU A 537 -12.39 -1.87 -2.86
C LEU A 537 -12.47 -1.04 -1.57
N GLY A 538 -11.38 -1.05 -0.79
CA GLY A 538 -11.23 -0.32 0.46
C GLY A 538 -10.87 1.16 0.32
N ARG A 539 -10.90 1.75 -0.88
CA ARG A 539 -10.45 3.14 -1.12
C ARG A 539 -11.08 4.14 -0.14
N ARG A 540 -12.42 4.15 -0.03
CA ARG A 540 -13.14 5.10 0.82
C ARG A 540 -12.81 4.89 2.30
N ILE A 541 -12.77 3.64 2.74
CA ILE A 541 -12.41 3.24 4.11
C ILE A 541 -11.00 3.73 4.46
N ALA A 542 -10.02 3.45 3.60
CA ALA A 542 -8.63 3.84 3.84
C ALA A 542 -8.49 5.36 3.97
N VAL A 543 -9.13 6.13 3.08
CA VAL A 543 -9.13 7.60 3.17
C VAL A 543 -9.72 8.07 4.50
N VAL A 544 -10.88 7.54 4.89
CA VAL A 544 -11.58 7.91 6.12
C VAL A 544 -10.75 7.56 7.35
N GLU A 545 -10.14 6.38 7.37
CA GLU A 545 -9.24 5.93 8.43
C GLU A 545 -8.03 6.86 8.59
N ILE A 546 -7.36 7.18 7.47
CA ILE A 546 -6.16 8.02 7.48
C ILE A 546 -6.49 9.43 7.98
N ILE A 547 -7.53 10.09 7.43
CA ILE A 547 -7.85 11.47 7.81
C ILE A 547 -8.32 11.56 9.27
N ALA A 548 -9.06 10.56 9.76
CA ALA A 548 -9.51 10.51 11.14
C ALA A 548 -8.32 10.35 12.10
N ALA A 549 -7.40 9.41 11.80
CA ALA A 549 -6.22 9.20 12.60
C ALA A 549 -5.31 10.44 12.65
N LEU A 550 -5.05 11.06 11.49
CA LEU A 550 -4.25 12.29 11.42
C LEU A 550 -4.90 13.43 12.21
N ALA A 551 -6.21 13.61 12.10
CA ALA A 551 -6.92 14.65 12.83
C ALA A 551 -6.86 14.44 14.35
N VAL A 552 -7.04 13.21 14.83
CA VAL A 552 -6.94 12.90 16.27
C VAL A 552 -5.53 13.17 16.80
N ILE A 553 -4.49 12.76 16.07
CA ILE A 553 -3.08 12.98 16.46
C ILE A 553 -2.78 14.48 16.48
N PHE A 554 -2.94 15.15 15.34
CA PHE A 554 -2.45 16.52 15.17
C PHE A 554 -3.34 17.58 15.81
N ARG A 555 -4.57 17.24 16.21
CA ARG A 555 -5.39 18.15 17.02
C ARG A 555 -4.75 18.48 18.37
N SER A 556 -4.18 17.48 19.05
CA SER A 556 -3.70 17.62 20.43
C SER A 556 -2.18 17.67 20.53
N TYR A 557 -1.49 17.10 19.53
CA TYR A 557 -0.05 16.91 19.55
C TYR A 557 0.61 17.42 18.27
N SER A 558 1.89 17.74 18.40
CA SER A 558 2.84 17.92 17.33
C SER A 558 3.80 16.72 17.33
N ILE A 559 4.25 16.30 16.16
CA ILE A 559 5.25 15.23 16.01
C ILE A 559 6.53 15.85 15.46
N GLU A 560 7.63 15.69 16.18
CA GLU A 560 8.95 16.23 15.86
C GLU A 560 9.91 15.09 15.53
N LEU A 561 10.91 15.34 14.67
CA LEU A 561 12.00 14.38 14.49
C LEU A 561 12.85 14.31 15.76
N ALA A 562 13.26 13.11 16.14
CA ALA A 562 14.20 12.96 17.25
C ALA A 562 15.61 13.42 16.80
N VAL A 563 16.25 14.24 17.61
CA VAL A 563 17.61 14.77 17.36
C VAL A 563 18.68 14.11 18.22
N ASP A 564 18.29 13.10 19.00
CA ASP A 564 19.08 12.41 20.04
C ASP A 564 20.41 11.82 19.55
N GLU A 565 20.55 11.59 18.24
CA GLU A 565 21.81 11.16 17.62
C GLU A 565 22.87 12.25 17.58
N TRP A 566 22.46 13.52 17.59
CA TRP A 566 23.33 14.68 17.49
C TRP A 566 23.36 15.53 18.76
N ALA A 567 22.29 15.53 19.56
CA ALA A 567 22.19 16.32 20.78
C ALA A 567 21.30 15.65 21.84
N THR A 568 21.74 15.65 23.10
CA THR A 568 20.91 15.20 24.23
C THR A 568 19.81 16.22 24.53
N PRO A 569 18.71 15.83 25.21
CA PRO A 569 17.65 16.77 25.59
C PRO A 569 18.16 18.01 26.34
N GLU A 570 19.13 17.83 27.25
CA GLU A 570 19.72 18.93 28.03
C GLU A 570 20.58 19.87 27.18
N GLN A 571 21.20 19.34 26.11
CA GLN A 571 21.92 20.16 25.15
C GLN A 571 20.95 20.98 24.31
N VAL A 572 19.88 20.35 23.79
CA VAL A 572 18.83 21.03 23.01
C VAL A 572 18.22 22.19 23.82
N ASP A 573 17.97 21.99 25.11
CA ASP A 573 17.39 23.02 25.97
C ASP A 573 18.31 24.26 26.14
N LYS A 574 19.63 24.07 26.00
CA LYS A 574 20.63 25.15 26.08
C LYS A 574 21.00 25.76 24.73
N MET A 575 20.62 25.12 23.62
CA MET A 575 20.91 25.61 22.26
C MET A 575 20.14 26.89 21.95
N SER A 576 20.81 27.78 21.22
CA SER A 576 20.18 28.88 20.50
C SER A 576 19.24 28.38 19.40
N ARG A 577 18.44 29.29 18.85
CA ARG A 577 17.51 28.97 17.77
C ARG A 577 18.23 28.44 16.52
N ASP A 578 19.36 29.02 16.16
CA ASP A 578 20.11 28.62 14.97
C ASP A 578 20.76 27.24 15.14
N GLU A 579 21.30 26.95 16.33
CA GLU A 579 21.83 25.63 16.66
C GLU A 579 20.73 24.54 16.63
N ARG A 580 19.52 24.87 17.13
CA ARG A 580 18.37 23.97 17.03
C ARG A 580 17.94 23.74 15.58
N ALA A 581 18.01 24.77 14.73
CA ALA A 581 17.67 24.64 13.32
C ALA A 581 18.68 23.72 12.60
N GLU A 582 19.98 23.89 12.88
CA GLU A 582 21.02 23.06 12.29
C GLU A 582 20.90 21.58 12.69
N VAL A 583 20.63 21.29 13.98
CA VAL A 583 20.47 19.91 14.44
C VAL A 583 19.19 19.28 13.88
N TYR A 584 18.10 20.05 13.79
CA TYR A 584 16.85 19.57 13.19
C TYR A 584 17.02 19.29 11.69
N LYS A 585 17.81 20.11 10.98
CA LYS A 585 18.14 19.90 9.58
C LYS A 585 18.86 18.57 9.34
N LYS A 586 19.81 18.20 10.22
CA LYS A 586 20.46 16.88 10.18
C LYS A 586 19.45 15.74 10.34
N ALA A 587 18.47 15.91 11.23
CA ALA A 587 17.38 14.94 11.40
C ALA A 587 16.48 14.86 10.15
N GLN A 588 16.13 15.99 9.53
CA GLN A 588 15.36 16.03 8.29
C GLN A 588 16.07 15.29 7.15
N ASP A 589 17.37 15.56 6.96
CA ASP A 589 18.16 14.93 5.90
C ASP A 589 18.27 13.40 6.11
N LYS A 590 18.45 12.95 7.36
CA LYS A 590 18.45 11.52 7.69
C LYS A 590 17.08 10.87 7.51
N SER A 591 16.01 11.57 7.87
CA SER A 591 14.62 11.12 7.68
C SER A 591 14.35 10.88 6.18
N LEU A 592 14.63 11.88 5.33
CA LEU A 592 14.45 11.79 3.88
C LEU A 592 15.28 10.68 3.26
N TRP A 593 16.54 10.53 3.68
CA TRP A 593 17.39 9.43 3.23
C TRP A 593 16.79 8.06 3.59
N THR A 594 16.28 7.92 4.82
CA THR A 594 15.67 6.68 5.33
C THR A 594 14.41 6.32 4.54
N VAL A 595 13.51 7.29 4.29
CA VAL A 595 12.31 7.09 3.45
C VAL A 595 12.71 6.72 2.01
N GLY A 596 13.81 7.27 1.50
CA GLY A 596 14.39 6.88 0.21
C GLY A 596 14.88 5.42 0.14
N GLN A 597 15.12 4.76 1.29
CA GLN A 597 15.49 3.34 1.35
C GLN A 597 14.28 2.39 1.43
N ALA A 598 13.05 2.92 1.45
CA ALA A 598 11.86 2.08 1.43
C ALA A 598 11.87 1.14 0.20
N SER A 599 11.35 -0.08 0.38
CA SER A 599 11.29 -1.08 -0.68
C SER A 599 10.04 -1.92 -0.56
N THR A 600 9.62 -2.53 -1.67
CA THR A 600 8.45 -3.40 -1.71
C THR A 600 8.84 -4.85 -1.45
N ARG A 601 8.23 -5.47 -0.44
CA ARG A 601 8.15 -6.93 -0.29
C ARG A 601 6.73 -7.42 -0.59
N LEU A 602 5.75 -6.79 0.03
CA LEU A 602 4.33 -6.93 -0.26
C LEU A 602 3.73 -5.57 -0.60
N THR A 603 3.99 -4.61 0.29
CA THR A 603 3.79 -3.18 0.07
C THR A 603 5.11 -2.44 0.26
N LEU A 604 5.17 -1.19 -0.20
CA LEU A 604 6.33 -0.30 0.01
C LEU A 604 6.44 0.06 1.49
N ASN A 605 7.55 -0.33 2.13
CA ASN A 605 7.76 -0.10 3.56
C ASN A 605 9.25 0.07 3.92
N LEU A 606 9.52 0.48 5.16
CA LEU A 606 10.85 0.40 5.76
C LEU A 606 11.09 -1.04 6.25
N HIS A 607 12.26 -1.58 5.89
CA HIS A 607 12.64 -2.95 6.17
C HIS A 607 14.00 -3.00 6.88
N ASP A 608 14.42 -4.20 7.29
CA ASP A 608 15.76 -4.45 7.84
C ASP A 608 16.10 -3.61 9.09
N GLY A 609 15.08 -3.29 9.89
CA GLY A 609 15.20 -2.52 11.14
C GLY A 609 15.29 -1.00 10.96
N MET A 610 15.21 -0.50 9.71
CA MET A 610 15.14 0.93 9.43
C MET A 610 13.86 1.54 10.01
N HIS A 611 13.99 2.70 10.64
CA HIS A 611 12.90 3.48 11.20
C HIS A 611 13.31 4.95 11.28
N VAL A 612 12.33 5.86 11.33
CA VAL A 612 12.54 7.28 11.60
C VAL A 612 12.09 7.56 13.04
N PRO A 613 13.00 7.80 13.99
CA PRO A 613 12.63 8.11 15.35
C PRO A 613 11.93 9.49 15.44
N VAL A 614 10.79 9.54 16.13
CA VAL A 614 10.02 10.78 16.32
C VAL A 614 9.70 11.03 17.79
N ARG A 615 9.38 12.27 18.15
CA ARG A 615 8.95 12.68 19.49
C ARG A 615 7.53 13.24 19.40
N ILE A 616 6.68 12.85 20.34
CA ILE A 616 5.34 13.41 20.49
C ILE A 616 5.40 14.55 21.50
N ALA A 617 5.04 15.75 21.07
CA ALA A 617 4.97 16.96 21.89
C ALA A 617 3.53 17.40 21.99
N LYS A 618 3.07 17.80 23.18
CA LYS A 618 1.75 18.44 23.30
C LYS A 618 1.81 19.78 22.56
N ARG A 619 0.71 20.17 21.91
CA ARG A 619 0.67 21.47 21.24
C ARG A 619 0.92 22.61 22.24
N GLY A 620 1.83 23.51 21.89
CA GLY A 620 2.36 24.58 22.76
C GLY A 620 3.62 24.20 23.55
N GLU A 621 4.04 22.93 23.51
CA GLU A 621 5.26 22.42 24.17
C GLU A 621 6.32 21.95 23.15
N GLU A 622 6.18 22.35 21.88
CA GLU A 622 7.12 22.01 20.81
C GLU A 622 8.52 22.60 21.06
N LYS A 623 9.56 21.87 20.61
CA LYS A 623 10.95 22.37 20.65
C LYS A 623 11.38 22.94 19.31
N PHE A 624 10.80 22.45 18.22
CA PHE A 624 11.18 22.74 16.84
C PHE A 624 9.98 23.16 15.98
N VAL A 625 8.87 22.43 16.06
CA VAL A 625 7.79 22.52 15.06
C VAL A 625 7.10 23.88 15.00
N ASP A 626 7.10 24.68 16.05
CA ASP A 626 6.40 25.97 16.12
C ASP A 626 7.14 27.11 15.40
N TRP A 627 8.46 27.00 15.19
CA TRP A 627 9.26 28.08 14.61
C TRP A 627 10.26 27.67 13.52
N VAL A 628 10.60 26.38 13.40
CA VAL A 628 11.53 25.92 12.37
C VAL A 628 10.87 26.04 10.98
N ASP A 629 11.66 26.42 9.99
CA ASP A 629 11.20 26.67 8.61
C ASP A 629 10.12 27.77 8.50
N LYS A 630 10.31 28.89 9.23
CA LYS A 630 9.43 30.09 9.20
C LYS A 630 9.78 31.12 8.10
N GLU A 631 10.72 30.80 7.21
CA GLU A 631 11.10 31.68 6.08
C GLU A 631 10.20 31.52 4.86
#